data_AF-A0A941UI16-F1
#
_entry.id   AF-A0A941UI16-F1
#
_cell.length_a   1.000
_cell.length_b   1.000
_cell.length_c   1.000
_cell.angle_alpha   90.00
_cell.angle_beta   90.00
_cell.angle_gamma   90.00
#
_symmetry.space_group_name_H-M   'P 1'
#
loop_
_entity.id
_entity.type
_entity.pdbx_description
1 polymer ?
#
loop_
_entity_poly.entity_id
_entity_poly.type
_entity_poly.pdbx_seq_one_letter_code
_entity_poly.pdbx_strand_id
1 'polypeptide(L)'
;MLDSTQTWSELKARFLRDFLPAEQLFFLKTARACVAEKGYPVSEDLFHYCSFLTLRERLRLLEHGGGDGLMRFMLVESRREIDGEVRALEQRLEERKRPVSDAEGRLLREFLAR
;
A
#
# COMPACT_ATOMS: atom_id res chain seq x y z
N MET A 1 -9.45 -5.88 20.23
CA MET A 1 -10.29 -4.68 20.37
C MET A 1 -9.48 -3.50 19.85
N LEU A 2 -9.65 -3.15 18.58
CA LEU A 2 -9.29 -1.85 17.96
C LEU A 2 -10.00 -1.87 16.60
N ASP A 3 -11.30 -1.55 16.63
CA ASP A 3 -12.07 -1.21 15.44
C ASP A 3 -11.81 0.27 15.16
N SER A 4 -10.56 0.59 14.80
CA SER A 4 -10.16 1.96 14.49
C SER A 4 -10.31 2.16 12.99
N THR A 5 -11.52 2.45 12.54
CA THR A 5 -11.76 2.94 11.18
C THR A 5 -11.03 4.27 11.04
N GLN A 6 -9.88 4.31 10.36
CA GLN A 6 -9.14 5.55 10.19
C GLN A 6 -9.91 6.49 9.26
N THR A 7 -9.98 7.77 9.62
CA THR A 7 -10.65 8.74 8.77
C THR A 7 -9.82 8.99 7.51
N TRP A 8 -10.46 9.32 6.40
CA TRP A 8 -9.76 9.56 5.13
C TRP A 8 -8.74 10.70 5.23
N SER A 9 -9.04 11.75 5.99
CA SER A 9 -8.12 12.84 6.30
C SER A 9 -6.85 12.36 7.00
N GLU A 10 -6.97 11.39 7.92
CA GLU A 10 -5.82 10.83 8.63
C GLU A 10 -4.95 9.97 7.70
N LEU A 11 -5.58 9.15 6.85
CA LEU A 11 -4.88 8.35 5.84
C LEU A 11 -4.11 9.25 4.86
N LYS A 12 -4.75 10.31 4.36
CA LYS A 12 -4.13 11.28 3.46
C LYS A 12 -2.99 12.04 4.13
N ALA A 13 -3.17 12.48 5.37
CA ALA A 13 -2.11 13.13 6.14
C ALA A 13 -0.92 12.18 6.37
N ARG A 14 -1.18 10.91 6.68
CA ARG A 14 -0.15 9.87 6.81
C ARG A 14 0.61 9.65 5.51
N PHE A 15 -0.09 9.52 4.38
CA PHE A 15 0.50 9.38 3.05
C PHE A 15 1.46 10.52 2.71
N LEU A 16 1.02 11.77 2.94
CA LEU A 16 1.82 12.95 2.62
C LEU A 16 3.05 13.11 3.54
N ARG A 17 2.92 12.71 4.81
CA ARG A 17 4.00 12.83 5.80
C ARG A 17 5.03 11.71 5.70
N ASP A 18 4.59 10.47 5.50
CA ASP A 18 5.42 9.28 5.69
C ASP A 18 6.11 8.81 4.39
N PHE A 19 5.64 9.28 3.23
CA PHE A 19 6.21 8.92 1.92
C PHE A 19 6.86 10.10 1.21
N LEU A 20 8.04 9.83 0.66
CA LEU A 20 8.76 10.74 -0.24
C LEU A 20 8.03 10.88 -1.58
N PRO A 21 8.25 11.96 -2.36
CA PRO A 21 7.56 12.16 -3.64
C PRO A 21 7.67 10.97 -4.62
N ALA A 22 8.83 10.29 -4.67
CA ALA A 22 9.01 9.11 -5.50
C ALA A 22 8.16 7.91 -5.03
N GLU A 23 8.02 7.75 -3.72
CA GLU A 23 7.22 6.71 -3.08
C GLU A 23 5.72 6.99 -3.22
N GLN A 24 5.32 8.27 -3.09
CA GLN A 24 3.96 8.72 -3.38
C GLN A 24 3.58 8.40 -4.83
N LEU A 25 4.49 8.62 -5.78
CA LEU A 25 4.26 8.26 -7.18
C LEU A 25 4.14 6.73 -7.36
N PHE A 26 5.00 5.95 -6.71
CA PHE A 26 4.93 4.49 -6.73
C PHE A 26 3.59 3.98 -6.18
N PHE A 27 3.18 4.51 -5.03
CA PHE A 27 1.90 4.22 -4.39
C PHE A 27 0.74 4.50 -5.36
N LEU A 28 0.68 5.69 -5.95
CA LEU A 28 -0.42 6.09 -6.85
C LEU A 28 -0.48 5.22 -8.11
N LYS A 29 0.67 4.88 -8.69
CA LYS A 29 0.74 3.96 -9.84
C LYS A 29 0.23 2.57 -9.46
N THR A 30 0.64 2.07 -8.30
CA THR A 30 0.23 0.76 -7.77
C THR A 30 -1.28 0.74 -7.50
N ALA A 31 -1.81 1.76 -6.82
CA ALA A 31 -3.23 1.88 -6.53
C ALA A 31 -4.07 1.92 -7.81
N ARG A 32 -3.61 2.67 -8.83
CA ARG A 32 -4.28 2.72 -10.14
C ARG A 32 -4.33 1.35 -10.80
N ALA A 33 -3.20 0.63 -10.85
CA ALA A 33 -3.16 -0.72 -11.41
C ALA A 33 -4.08 -1.69 -10.64
N CYS A 34 -4.10 -1.61 -9.32
CA CYS A 34 -4.97 -2.46 -8.49
C CYS A 34 -6.46 -2.22 -8.77
N VAL A 35 -6.87 -0.97 -8.95
CA VAL A 35 -8.28 -0.63 -9.26
C VAL A 35 -8.62 -1.02 -10.70
N ALA A 36 -7.78 -0.66 -11.67
CA ALA A 36 -8.08 -0.81 -13.09
C ALA A 36 -7.91 -2.24 -13.60
N GLU A 37 -6.84 -2.92 -13.19
CA GLU A 37 -6.44 -4.24 -13.71
C GLU A 37 -6.89 -5.36 -12.77
N LYS A 38 -6.72 -5.19 -11.45
CA LYS A 38 -7.14 -6.19 -10.47
C LYS A 38 -8.59 -6.02 -9.98
N GLY A 39 -9.29 -4.94 -10.34
CA GLY A 39 -10.68 -4.70 -9.92
C GLY A 39 -10.86 -4.53 -8.41
N TYR A 40 -9.81 -4.17 -7.68
CA TYR A 40 -9.88 -3.99 -6.24
C TYR A 40 -10.73 -2.76 -5.88
N PRO A 41 -11.59 -2.86 -4.84
CA PRO A 41 -12.39 -1.73 -4.42
C PRO A 41 -11.54 -0.65 -3.77
N VAL A 42 -11.80 0.61 -4.13
CA VAL A 42 -11.25 1.76 -3.39
C VAL A 42 -11.79 1.71 -1.95
N SER A 43 -10.89 1.50 -1.01
CA SER A 43 -11.18 1.20 0.39
C SER A 43 -9.96 1.45 1.27
N GLU A 44 -10.15 1.42 2.58
CA GLU A 44 -9.05 1.47 3.55
C GLU A 44 -8.08 0.30 3.37
N ASP A 45 -8.59 -0.91 3.08
CA ASP A 45 -7.75 -2.09 2.81
C ASP A 45 -6.84 -1.88 1.60
N LEU A 46 -7.36 -1.26 0.52
CA LEU A 46 -6.54 -0.93 -0.65
C LEU A 46 -5.46 0.10 -0.31
N PHE A 47 -5.80 1.10 0.50
CA PHE A 47 -4.84 2.10 0.93
C PHE A 47 -3.70 1.49 1.75
N HIS A 48 -4.02 0.65 2.75
CA HIS A 48 -3.00 -0.04 3.55
C HIS A 48 -2.19 -1.00 2.70
N TYR A 49 -2.82 -1.74 1.79
CA TYR A 49 -2.13 -2.65 0.87
C TYR A 49 -1.08 -1.91 0.02
N CYS A 50 -1.48 -0.81 -0.64
CA CYS A 50 -0.55 0.00 -1.42
C CYS A 50 0.53 0.66 -0.54
N SER A 51 0.21 1.01 0.70
CA SER A 51 1.18 1.56 1.66
C SER A 51 2.27 0.53 1.99
N PHE A 52 1.87 -0.70 2.32
CA PHE A 52 2.81 -1.78 2.62
C PHE A 52 3.64 -2.20 1.40
N LEU A 53 3.05 -2.23 0.20
CA LEU A 53 3.81 -2.45 -1.03
C LEU A 53 4.87 -1.36 -1.25
N THR A 54 4.55 -0.11 -0.93
CA THR A 54 5.49 1.01 -1.01
C THR A 54 6.64 0.87 -0.01
N LEU A 55 6.32 0.50 1.24
CA LEU A 55 7.34 0.21 2.26
C LEU A 55 8.22 -0.98 1.88
N ARG A 56 7.64 -2.02 1.28
CA ARG A 56 8.41 -3.17 0.77
C ARG A 56 9.41 -2.74 -0.30
N GLU A 57 9.01 -1.87 -1.22
CA GLU A 57 9.90 -1.33 -2.25
C GLU A 57 11.01 -0.46 -1.62
N ARG A 58 10.69 0.35 -0.60
CA ARG A 58 11.70 1.07 0.19
C ARG A 58 12.74 0.12 0.77
N LEU A 59 12.32 -0.96 1.41
CA LEU A 59 13.26 -1.96 1.97
C LEU A 59 14.14 -2.59 0.88
N ARG A 60 13.56 -2.94 -0.27
CA ARG A 60 14.32 -3.48 -1.42
C ARG A 60 15.43 -2.54 -1.87
N LEU A 61 15.20 -1.24 -1.87
CA LEU A 61 16.22 -0.24 -2.21
C LEU A 61 17.33 -0.15 -1.14
N LEU A 62 16.99 -0.35 0.13
CA LEU A 62 17.96 -0.35 1.24
C LEU A 62 18.84 -1.62 1.28
N GLU A 63 18.33 -2.77 0.83
CA GLU A 63 19.08 -4.05 0.81
C GLU A 63 20.40 -3.97 0.03
N HIS A 64 20.53 -3.04 -0.93
CA HIS A 64 21.71 -2.90 -1.79
C HIS A 64 22.87 -2.13 -1.13
N GLY A 65 22.69 -1.61 0.09
CA GLY A 65 23.62 -0.70 0.75
C GLY A 65 24.76 -1.32 1.57
N GLY A 66 24.86 -2.65 1.67
CA GLY A 66 25.96 -3.30 2.41
C GLY A 66 25.98 -2.97 3.91
N GLY A 67 24.88 -3.25 4.62
CA GLY A 67 24.78 -3.07 6.08
C GLY A 67 25.49 -4.16 6.90
N ASP A 68 25.73 -3.86 8.19
CA ASP A 68 26.23 -4.82 9.17
C ASP A 68 25.20 -5.94 9.48
N GLY A 69 25.61 -6.92 10.30
CA GLY A 69 24.76 -8.08 10.62
C GLY A 69 23.44 -7.72 11.30
N LEU A 70 23.41 -6.68 12.15
CA LEU A 70 22.20 -6.24 12.84
C LEU A 70 21.24 -5.54 11.89
N MET A 71 21.76 -4.68 11.01
CA MET A 71 20.97 -4.01 9.99
C MET A 71 20.33 -5.01 9.03
N ARG A 72 21.07 -6.04 8.60
CA ARG A 72 20.53 -7.11 7.75
C ARG A 72 19.41 -7.88 8.46
N PHE A 73 19.61 -8.20 9.73
CA PHE A 73 18.59 -8.87 10.53
C PHE A 73 17.31 -8.03 10.62
N MET A 74 17.41 -6.73 10.94
CA MET A 74 16.26 -5.83 10.98
C MET A 74 15.53 -5.74 9.63
N LEU A 75 16.28 -5.64 8.52
CA LEU A 75 15.68 -5.60 7.17
C LEU A 75 14.90 -6.87 6.85
N VAL A 76 15.43 -8.06 7.19
CA VAL A 76 14.77 -9.34 6.97
C VAL A 76 13.49 -9.46 7.79
N GLU A 77 13.52 -9.12 9.08
CA GLU A 77 12.34 -9.20 9.94
C GLU A 77 11.27 -8.18 9.50
N SER A 78 11.65 -6.93 9.22
CA SER A 78 10.72 -5.92 8.69
C SER A 78 10.08 -6.36 7.37
N ARG A 79 10.85 -6.99 6.48
CA ARG A 79 10.32 -7.51 5.23
C ARG A 79 9.33 -8.66 5.46
N ARG A 80 9.63 -9.57 6.39
CA ARG A 80 8.75 -10.68 6.75
C ARG A 80 7.42 -10.18 7.32
N GLU A 81 7.45 -9.19 8.20
CA GLU A 81 6.24 -8.56 8.75
C GLU A 81 5.41 -7.91 7.64
N ILE A 82 6.04 -7.09 6.79
CA ILE A 82 5.37 -6.44 5.66
C ILE A 82 4.76 -7.47 4.70
N ASP A 83 5.48 -8.54 4.36
CA ASP A 83 4.96 -9.57 3.47
C ASP A 83 3.77 -10.31 4.09
N GLY A 84 3.72 -10.44 5.43
CA GLY A 84 2.55 -10.95 6.14
C GLY A 84 1.32 -10.05 5.97
N GLU A 85 1.48 -8.76 6.23
CA GLU A 85 0.40 -7.76 6.08
C GLU A 85 -0.10 -7.65 4.64
N VAL A 86 0.82 -7.64 3.67
CA VAL A 86 0.49 -7.60 2.23
C VAL A 86 -0.38 -8.79 1.85
N ARG A 87 -0.03 -10.01 2.29
CA ARG A 87 -0.82 -11.22 1.99
C ARG A 87 -2.21 -11.18 2.61
N ALA A 88 -2.31 -10.76 3.87
CA ALA A 88 -3.59 -10.67 4.57
C ALA A 88 -4.53 -9.65 3.91
N LEU A 89 -4.00 -8.48 3.52
CA LEU A 89 -4.76 -7.45 2.82
C LEU A 89 -5.12 -7.86 1.39
N GLU A 90 -4.20 -8.50 0.66
CA GLU A 90 -4.47 -9.02 -0.68
C GLU A 90 -5.63 -10.02 -0.66
N GLN A 91 -5.63 -10.95 0.30
CA GLN A 91 -6.72 -11.90 0.46
C GLN A 91 -8.07 -11.19 0.67
N ARG A 92 -8.13 -10.21 1.58
CA ARG A 92 -9.35 -9.42 1.83
C ARG A 92 -9.81 -8.63 0.61
N LEU A 93 -8.87 -8.14 -0.20
CA LEU A 93 -9.17 -7.41 -1.44
C LEU A 93 -9.67 -8.33 -2.55
N GLU A 94 -9.10 -9.54 -2.66
CA GLU A 94 -9.58 -10.57 -3.58
C GLU A 94 -11.00 -11.04 -3.21
N GLU A 95 -11.31 -11.22 -1.93
CA GLU A 95 -12.66 -11.56 -1.45
C GLU A 95 -13.70 -10.46 -1.76
N ARG A 96 -13.27 -9.20 -1.85
CA ARG A 96 -14.12 -8.02 -2.10
C ARG A 96 -14.00 -7.47 -3.52
N LYS A 97 -13.34 -8.24 -4.40
CA LYS A 97 -13.05 -7.83 -5.77
C LYS A 97 -14.33 -7.53 -6.52
N ARG A 98 -14.32 -6.43 -7.26
CA ARG A 98 -15.51 -6.01 -8.00
C ARG A 98 -15.67 -6.88 -9.25
N PRO A 99 -16.91 -7.23 -9.62
CA PRO A 99 -17.17 -8.02 -10.82
C PRO A 99 -16.81 -7.26 -12.11
N VAL A 100 -16.80 -5.92 -12.06
CA VAL A 100 -16.35 -5.05 -13.14
C VAL A 100 -15.26 -4.13 -12.60
N SER A 101 -14.10 -4.09 -13.27
CA SER A 101 -13.01 -3.20 -12.89
C SER A 101 -13.29 -1.76 -13.35
N ASP A 102 -12.78 -0.79 -12.58
CA ASP A 102 -12.82 0.62 -12.97
C ASP A 102 -11.58 0.92 -13.81
N ALA A 103 -11.61 0.49 -15.07
CA ALA A 103 -10.50 0.59 -16.01
C ALA A 103 -10.01 2.04 -16.22
N GLU A 104 -10.91 3.01 -16.09
CA GLU A 104 -10.57 4.42 -16.22
C GLU A 104 -9.98 5.00 -14.92
N GLY A 105 -10.11 4.31 -13.78
CA GLY A 105 -9.67 4.78 -12.47
C GLY A 105 -10.47 5.98 -11.96
N ARG A 106 -11.74 6.12 -12.36
CA ARG A 106 -12.62 7.22 -11.94
C ARG A 106 -12.79 7.27 -10.42
N LEU A 107 -13.01 6.12 -9.80
CA LEU A 107 -13.22 5.99 -8.37
C LEU A 107 -11.96 6.35 -7.58
N LEU A 108 -10.79 5.98 -8.09
CA LEU A 108 -9.53 6.37 -7.48
C LEU A 108 -9.32 7.89 -7.58
N ARG A 109 -9.66 8.52 -8.72
CA ARG A 109 -9.58 9.97 -8.88
C ARG A 109 -10.56 10.72 -7.97
N GLU A 110 -11.82 10.28 -7.92
CA GLU A 110 -12.82 10.82 -6.99
C GLU A 110 -12.37 10.69 -5.54
N PHE A 111 -11.75 9.57 -5.20
CA PHE A 111 -11.21 9.31 -3.87
C PHE A 111 -10.04 10.23 -3.51
N LEU A 112 -9.13 10.50 -4.45
CA LEU A 112 -8.00 11.42 -4.23
C LEU A 112 -8.41 12.90 -4.19
N ALA A 113 -9.50 13.25 -4.89
CA ALA A 113 -10.01 14.62 -4.97
C ALA A 113 -10.77 15.08 -3.71
N ARG A 114 -11.21 14.13 -2.86
CA ARG A 114 -11.76 14.38 -1.53
C ARG A 114 -10.64 14.61 -0.50
#